data_AF-A0A382G433-F1
#
_entry.id   AF-A0A382G433-F1
#
_cell.length_a   1.000
_cell.length_b   1.000
_cell.length_c   1.000
_cell.angle_alpha   90.00
_cell.angle_beta   90.00
_cell.angle_gamma   90.00
#
_symmetry.space_group_name_H-M   'P 1'
#
loop_
_entity.id
_entity.type
_entity.pdbx_description
1 polymer ?
#
loop_
_entity_poly.entity_id
_entity_poly.type
_entity_poly.pdbx_seq_one_letter_code
_entity_poly.pdbx_strand_id
1 'polypeptide(L)'
;MDLGSDQIVIANEFGKATFSPFAGASLRSLEVVSSVGNTYELLTGGEGPHDPFTLEQGKGNFMMCPWPGRLKNGLLYSDGR
;
A
#
# COMPACT_ATOMS: atom_id res chain seq x y z
N MET A 1 5.14 -15.58 -18.43
CA MET A 1 3.75 -15.31 -18.02
C MET A 1 3.66 -13.80 -17.94
N ASP A 2 2.86 -13.20 -18.81
CA ASP A 2 2.77 -11.75 -18.97
C ASP A 2 1.89 -11.18 -17.84
N LEU A 3 2.50 -10.52 -16.85
CA LEU A 3 1.85 -10.01 -15.63
C LEU A 3 1.17 -8.66 -15.93
N GLY A 4 0.16 -8.70 -16.81
CA GLY A 4 -0.68 -7.55 -17.13
C GLY A 4 -1.44 -7.03 -15.90
N SER A 5 -0.80 -6.07 -15.22
CA SER A 5 -1.28 -5.18 -14.16
C SER A 5 -2.22 -5.80 -13.10
N ASP A 6 -1.64 -6.41 -12.07
CA ASP A 6 -2.26 -6.78 -10.79
C ASP A 6 -2.67 -5.57 -9.91
N GLN A 7 -3.17 -4.50 -10.54
CA GLN A 7 -3.39 -3.21 -9.91
C GLN A 7 -4.77 -2.63 -10.24
N ILE A 8 -5.36 -1.95 -9.25
CA ILE A 8 -6.60 -1.19 -9.39
C ILE A 8 -6.23 0.29 -9.25
N VAL A 9 -6.58 1.10 -10.25
CA VAL A 9 -6.33 2.55 -10.24
C VAL A 9 -7.67 3.28 -10.16
N ILE A 10 -7.78 4.22 -9.21
CA ILE A 10 -8.94 5.11 -9.05
C ILE A 10 -8.42 6.54 -9.13
N ALA A 11 -9.03 7.38 -9.96
CA ALA A 11 -8.60 8.77 -10.17
C ALA A 11 -9.77 9.73 -10.33
N ASN A 12 -9.55 10.99 -9.95
CA ASN A 12 -10.43 12.13 -10.18
C ASN A 12 -9.59 13.42 -10.32
N GLU A 13 -10.26 14.58 -10.40
CA GLU A 13 -9.61 15.89 -10.51
C GLU A 13 -8.76 16.28 -9.29
N PHE A 14 -8.91 15.58 -8.17
CA PHE A 14 -8.19 15.85 -6.92
C PHE A 14 -7.01 14.90 -6.70
N GLY A 15 -6.90 13.80 -7.46
CA GLY A 15 -5.81 12.85 -7.27
C GLY A 15 -6.03 11.47 -7.87
N LYS A 16 -5.13 10.57 -7.53
CA LYS A 16 -5.07 9.19 -8.03
C LYS A 16 -4.56 8.25 -6.94
N ALA A 17 -5.26 7.15 -6.75
CA ALA A 17 -4.89 6.07 -5.85
C ALA A 17 -4.64 4.78 -6.65
N THR A 18 -3.55 4.09 -6.33
CA THR A 18 -3.21 2.80 -6.93
C THR A 18 -3.18 1.72 -5.86
N PHE A 19 -3.93 0.64 -6.06
CA PHE A 19 -4.01 -0.50 -5.15
C PHE A 19 -3.45 -1.75 -5.82
N SER A 20 -2.90 -2.67 -5.03
CA SER A 20 -2.53 -4.01 -5.51
C SER A 20 -3.24 -5.08 -4.67
N PRO A 21 -4.35 -5.66 -5.19
CA PRO A 21 -5.12 -6.69 -4.48
C PRO A 21 -4.26 -7.88 -4.03
N PHE A 22 -3.33 -8.31 -4.88
CA PHE A 22 -2.49 -9.47 -4.61
C PHE A 22 -1.30 -9.19 -3.69
N ALA A 23 -0.96 -7.91 -3.45
CA ALA A 23 0.07 -7.52 -2.48
C ALA A 23 -0.55 -7.16 -1.12
N GLY A 24 -1.34 -8.06 -0.54
CA GLY A 24 -2.04 -7.83 0.74
C GLY A 24 -3.08 -6.71 0.66
N ALA A 25 -3.68 -6.52 -0.53
CA ALA A 25 -4.59 -5.44 -0.86
C ALA A 25 -4.09 -4.06 -0.40
N SER A 26 -2.80 -3.83 -0.65
CA SER A 26 -2.09 -2.61 -0.24
C SER A 26 -2.45 -1.42 -1.12
N LEU A 27 -2.52 -0.24 -0.50
CA LEU A 27 -2.46 1.05 -1.19
C LEU A 27 -0.99 1.33 -1.52
N ARG A 28 -0.69 1.47 -2.81
CA ARG A 28 0.66 1.52 -3.38
C ARG A 28 1.16 2.93 -3.65
N SER A 29 0.25 3.80 -4.07
CA SER A 29 0.54 5.20 -4.40
C SER A 29 -0.73 6.02 -4.13
N LEU A 30 -0.53 7.24 -3.64
CA LEU A 30 -1.56 8.24 -3.46
C LEU A 30 -1.01 9.59 -3.92
N GLU A 31 -1.33 9.92 -5.17
CA GLU A 31 -1.04 11.22 -5.76
C GLU A 31 -2.20 12.17 -5.47
N VAL A 32 -1.91 13.39 -5.00
CA VAL A 32 -2.92 14.42 -4.78
C VAL A 32 -2.59 15.70 -5.52
N VAL A 33 -3.61 16.37 -6.04
CA VAL A 33 -3.51 17.66 -6.70
C VAL A 33 -3.83 18.77 -5.70
N SER A 34 -2.86 19.64 -5.45
CA SER A 34 -3.03 20.83 -4.62
C SER A 34 -3.93 21.89 -5.28
N SER A 35 -4.40 22.84 -4.48
CA SER A 35 -5.22 23.98 -4.96
C SER A 35 -4.55 24.85 -6.01
N VAL A 36 -3.22 24.82 -6.10
CA VAL A 36 -2.43 25.54 -7.11
C VAL A 36 -2.07 24.67 -8.33
N GLY A 37 -2.59 23.44 -8.41
CA GLY A 37 -2.42 22.52 -9.54
C GLY A 37 -1.18 21.61 -9.46
N ASN A 38 -0.35 21.72 -8.42
CA ASN A 38 0.79 20.82 -8.26
C ASN A 38 0.34 19.44 -7.79
N THR A 39 0.98 18.38 -8.30
CA THR A 39 0.77 16.99 -7.87
C THR A 39 1.82 16.58 -6.85
N TYR A 40 1.41 15.88 -5.78
CA TYR A 40 2.28 15.38 -4.72
C TYR A 40 1.99 13.90 -4.45
N GLU A 41 3.03 13.09 -4.37
CA GLU A 41 2.93 11.71 -3.87
C GLU A 41 2.97 11.72 -2.33
N LEU A 42 1.91 11.21 -1.71
CA LEU A 42 1.73 11.23 -0.25
C LEU A 42 2.21 9.95 0.43
N LEU A 43 2.36 8.86 -0.32
CA LEU A 43 2.95 7.64 0.20
C LEU A 43 4.40 7.56 -0.19
N THR A 44 5.26 7.19 0.75
CA THR A 44 6.67 6.93 0.46
C THR A 44 6.83 5.64 -0.36
N GLY A 45 6.55 5.71 -1.66
CA GLY A 45 7.05 4.80 -2.69
C GLY A 45 8.13 5.54 -3.46
N GLY A 46 9.34 5.56 -2.90
CA GLY A 46 10.41 6.47 -3.33
C GLY A 46 10.90 6.25 -4.75
N GLU A 47 11.26 7.33 -5.42
CA GLU A 47 12.08 7.31 -6.63
C GLU A 47 13.37 6.48 -6.42
N GLY A 48 13.81 5.76 -7.46
CA GLY A 48 15.03 4.94 -7.43
C GLY A 48 14.79 3.50 -6.91
N PRO A 49 15.71 2.88 -6.14
CA PRO A 49 15.60 1.48 -5.68
C PRO A 49 14.42 1.20 -4.71
N HIS A 50 13.47 2.14 -4.58
CA HIS A 50 12.27 2.07 -3.75
C HIS A 50 10.99 2.25 -4.57
N ASP A 51 11.05 1.86 -5.84
CA ASP A 51 9.94 1.82 -6.79
C ASP A 51 8.65 1.21 -6.17
N PRO A 52 7.50 1.90 -6.20
CA PRO A 52 6.22 1.38 -5.70
C PRO A 52 5.73 0.12 -6.44
N PHE A 53 6.25 -0.15 -7.64
CA PHE A 53 6.04 -1.39 -8.39
C PHE A 53 6.99 -2.52 -7.97
N THR A 54 8.08 -2.19 -7.24
CA THR A 54 9.09 -3.13 -6.79
C THR A 54 9.23 -3.07 -5.27
N LEU A 55 8.35 -3.80 -4.55
CA LEU A 55 8.42 -3.86 -3.10
C LEU A 55 9.11 -5.12 -2.60
N GLU A 56 10.28 -4.93 -1.98
CA GLU A 56 10.84 -5.93 -1.06
C GLU A 56 9.80 -6.26 0.01
N GLN A 57 9.77 -7.52 0.41
CA GLN A 57 8.80 -8.06 1.37
C GLN A 57 8.78 -7.20 2.65
N GLY A 58 7.73 -6.39 2.86
CA GLY A 58 7.52 -5.61 4.09
C GLY A 58 7.53 -4.07 4.02
N LYS A 59 7.55 -3.41 2.84
CA LYS A 59 7.32 -1.95 2.74
C LYS A 59 6.05 -1.63 1.91
N GLY A 60 5.33 -0.54 2.21
CA GLY A 60 3.99 -0.22 1.68
C GLY A 60 2.93 -0.02 2.76
N ASN A 61 1.74 0.53 2.43
CA ASN A 61 0.61 0.56 3.37
C ASN A 61 -0.21 -0.72 3.21
N PHE A 62 -0.07 -1.62 4.18
CA PHE A 62 -0.71 -2.91 4.18
C PHE A 62 -1.91 -2.92 5.11
N MET A 63 -2.94 -3.68 4.72
CA MET A 63 -3.93 -4.11 5.70
C MET A 63 -3.27 -5.05 6.69
N MET A 64 -2.94 -4.53 7.88
CA MET A 64 -2.37 -5.33 8.97
C MET A 64 -3.50 -6.00 9.76
N CYS A 65 -4.06 -7.05 9.18
CA CYS A 65 -5.13 -7.87 9.76
C CYS A 65 -4.59 -9.30 10.01
N PRO A 66 -4.88 -9.92 11.18
CA PRO A 66 -5.79 -9.47 12.24
C PRO A 66 -5.18 -8.55 13.29
N TRP A 67 -3.85 -8.35 13.32
CA TRP A 67 -3.21 -7.53 14.36
C TRP A 67 -2.12 -6.61 13.78
N PRO A 68 -2.18 -5.29 14.01
CA PRO A 68 -1.22 -4.33 13.47
C PRO A 68 0.15 -4.32 14.18
N GLY A 69 0.45 -5.33 14.99
CA GLY A 69 1.64 -5.36 15.84
C GLY A 69 2.14 -6.76 16.12
N ARG A 70 3.28 -6.85 16.81
CA ARG A 70 3.88 -8.13 17.20
C ARG A 70 3.05 -8.77 18.31
N LEU A 71 2.62 -10.01 18.11
CA LEU A 71 2.17 -10.87 19.21
C LEU A 71 3.42 -11.44 19.89
N LYS A 72 3.52 -11.30 21.21
CA LYS A 72 4.62 -11.90 21.99
C LYS A 72 4.58 -13.41 21.75
N ASN A 73 5.65 -13.96 21.20
CA ASN A 73 5.77 -15.37 20.78
C ASN A 73 4.73 -15.83 19.74
N GLY A 74 4.02 -14.92 19.06
CA GLY A 74 2.96 -15.30 18.11
C GLY A 74 1.71 -15.89 18.77
N LEU A 75 1.59 -15.80 20.10
CA LEU A 75 0.50 -16.39 20.86
C LEU A 75 -0.56 -15.34 21.17
N LEU A 76 -1.81 -15.65 20.84
CA LEU A 76 -3.00 -14.93 21.25
C LEU A 76 -3.87 -15.90 22.04
N TYR A 77 -4.06 -15.64 23.33
CA TYR A 77 -5.00 -16.38 24.14
C TYR A 77 -6.36 -15.69 24.10
N SER A 78 -7.42 -16.43 23.74
CA SER A 78 -8.78 -15.90 23.63
C SER A 78 -9.77 -16.94 24.14
N ASP A 79 -10.81 -16.51 24.87
CA ASP A 79 -11.81 -17.40 25.48
C ASP A 79 -11.23 -18.55 26.32
N GLY A 80 -10.10 -18.29 26.98
CA GLY A 80 -9.43 -19.25 27.86
C GLY A 80 -8.59 -20.31 27.12
N ARG A 81 -8.23 -20.09 25.85
CA ARG A 81 -7.41 -20.98 25.03
C ARG A 81 -6.27 -20.25 24.35
#